data_AF-A0A970F1R7-F1
#
_entry.id   AF-A0A970F1R7-F1
#
_cell.length_a   1.000
_cell.length_b   1.000
_cell.length_c   1.000
_cell.angle_alpha   90.00
_cell.angle_beta   90.00
_cell.angle_gamma   90.00
#
_symmetry.space_group_name_H-M   'P 1'
#
loop_
_entity.id
_entity.type
_entity.pdbx_description
1 polymer ?
#
loop_
_entity_poly.entity_id
_entity_poly.type
_entity_poly.pdbx_seq_one_letter_code
_entity_poly.pdbx_strand_id
1 'polypeptide(L)'
;MFHVGLSILTLILIIATGIVFDIIGTAATAASEAPINAMAAKRVRGSAEALHLVRNAPAVANFCNDVVGDICGTVSGAVGATIVLLTVGGGTGLLARVMPTVVVGLVSALTVAGKAAGKQLAIEKANDVILTAGRVLASWNSLVGGNTQGRRPSGARPAQSHDHGQRRRVSARRGARAENGRANDRTD
;
A
#
# COMPACT_ATOMS: atom_id res chain seq x y z
N MET A 1 13.75 17.82 31.29
CA MET A 1 12.72 16.78 31.05
C MET A 1 11.74 17.15 29.94
N PHE A 2 11.24 18.39 29.87
CA PHE A 2 10.27 18.83 28.83
C PHE A 2 10.77 18.59 27.38
N HIS A 3 12.07 18.84 27.12
CA HIS A 3 12.67 18.59 25.80
C HIS A 3 12.68 17.11 25.40
N VAL A 4 12.93 16.20 26.35
CA VAL A 4 12.94 14.75 26.07
C VAL A 4 11.54 14.24 25.78
N GLY A 5 10.54 14.72 26.52
CA GLY A 5 9.13 14.40 26.25
C GLY A 5 8.67 14.87 24.88
N LEU A 6 9.03 16.09 24.48
CA LEU A 6 8.71 16.62 23.15
C LEU A 6 9.36 15.78 22.04
N SER A 7 10.63 15.42 22.17
CA SER A 7 11.33 14.62 21.17
C SER A 7 10.75 13.20 21.03
N ILE A 8 10.35 12.56 22.13
CA ILE A 8 9.67 11.26 22.09
C ILE A 8 8.30 11.39 21.42
N LEU A 9 7.55 12.46 21.70
CA LEU A 9 6.26 12.72 21.04
C LEU A 9 6.43 12.90 19.53
N THR A 10 7.42 13.70 19.10
CA THR A 10 7.73 13.88 17.68
C THR A 10 8.17 12.58 17.03
N LEU A 11 8.98 11.77 17.70
CA LEU A 11 9.41 10.45 17.22
C LEU A 11 8.21 9.51 17.00
N ILE A 12 7.28 9.46 17.96
CA ILE A 12 6.05 8.65 17.85
C ILE A 12 5.18 9.14 16.68
N LEU A 13 5.06 10.46 16.47
CA LEU A 13 4.33 11.02 15.33
C LEU A 13 4.94 10.63 13.97
N ILE A 14 6.27 10.67 13.84
CA ILE A 14 6.96 10.25 12.61
C ILE A 14 6.69 8.77 12.32
N ILE A 15 6.80 7.92 13.34
CA ILE A 15 6.54 6.48 13.22
C ILE A 15 5.07 6.23 12.88
N ALA A 16 4.14 6.86 13.59
CA ALA A 16 2.70 6.72 13.36
C ALA A 16 2.33 7.11 11.93
N THR A 17 2.92 8.17 11.40
CA THR A 17 2.73 8.58 10.00
C THR A 17 3.18 7.46 9.05
N GLY A 18 4.36 6.89 9.27
CA GLY A 18 4.84 5.74 8.48
C GLY A 18 3.94 4.50 8.55
N ILE A 19 3.34 4.23 9.72
CA ILE A 19 2.36 3.13 9.88
C ILE A 19 1.09 3.40 9.06
N VAL A 20 0.58 4.62 9.07
CA VAL A 20 -0.61 4.99 8.28
C VAL A 20 -0.34 4.78 6.79
N PHE A 21 0.82 5.21 6.29
CA PHE A 21 1.18 4.98 4.88
C PHE A 21 1.37 3.48 4.56
N ASP A 22 1.97 2.68 5.45
CA ASP A 22 2.08 1.22 5.31
C ASP A 22 0.70 0.54 5.23
N ILE A 23 -0.27 0.97 6.04
CA ILE A 23 -1.67 0.52 5.99
C ILE A 23 -2.32 0.86 4.64
N ILE A 24 -2.08 2.06 4.10
CA ILE A 24 -2.61 2.47 2.79
C ILE A 24 -2.01 1.61 1.67
N GLY A 25 -0.70 1.39 1.67
CA GLY A 25 -0.02 0.57 0.66
C GLY A 25 -0.45 -0.90 0.70
N THR A 26 -0.59 -1.46 1.90
CA THR A 26 -1.10 -2.83 2.07
C THR A 26 -2.58 -2.94 1.70
N ALA A 27 -3.42 -1.97 2.08
CA ALA A 27 -4.83 -1.93 1.67
C ALA A 27 -4.99 -1.79 0.15
N ALA A 28 -4.18 -0.96 -0.51
CA ALA A 28 -4.20 -0.80 -1.97
C ALA A 28 -3.92 -2.13 -2.69
N THR A 29 -3.00 -2.93 -2.13
CA THR A 29 -2.63 -4.25 -2.67
C THR A 29 -3.68 -5.32 -2.35
N ALA A 30 -4.32 -5.27 -1.19
CA ALA A 30 -5.34 -6.22 -0.77
C ALA A 30 -6.74 -5.93 -1.36
N ALA A 31 -7.01 -4.69 -1.75
CA ALA A 31 -8.30 -4.27 -2.29
C ALA A 31 -8.58 -4.91 -3.66
N SER A 32 -9.86 -5.23 -3.90
CA SER A 32 -10.31 -5.85 -5.15
C SER A 32 -10.93 -4.81 -6.08
N GLU A 33 -10.62 -4.87 -7.38
CA GLU A 33 -11.13 -3.91 -8.37
C GLU A 33 -12.66 -3.98 -8.55
N ALA A 34 -13.25 -5.18 -8.53
CA ALA A 34 -14.67 -5.38 -8.80
C ALA A 34 -15.62 -4.57 -7.90
N PRO A 35 -15.52 -4.60 -6.55
CA PRO A 35 -16.37 -3.81 -5.67
C PRO A 35 -16.16 -2.29 -5.85
N ILE A 36 -14.93 -1.85 -6.06
CA ILE A 36 -14.62 -0.42 -6.22
C ILE A 36 -15.11 0.10 -7.57
N ASN A 37 -15.00 -0.70 -8.62
CA ASN A 37 -15.52 -0.37 -9.94
C ASN A 37 -17.07 -0.25 -9.92
N ALA A 38 -17.77 -1.11 -9.17
CA ALA A 38 -19.21 -0.97 -8.97
C ALA A 38 -19.56 0.34 -8.22
N MET A 39 -18.79 0.71 -7.20
CA MET A 39 -18.95 2.00 -6.50
C MET A 39 -18.65 3.21 -7.39
N ALA A 40 -17.67 3.09 -8.30
CA ALA A 40 -17.34 4.10 -9.30
C ALA A 40 -18.47 4.28 -10.33
N ALA A 41 -19.11 3.19 -10.77
CA ALA A 41 -20.28 3.24 -11.63
C ALA A 41 -21.47 3.96 -10.95
N LYS A 42 -21.63 3.79 -9.63
CA LYS A 42 -22.62 4.50 -8.82
C LYS A 42 -22.20 5.93 -8.41
N ARG A 43 -21.07 6.43 -8.91
CA ARG A 43 -20.50 7.77 -8.61
C ARG A 43 -20.34 8.07 -7.12
N VAL A 44 -19.91 7.08 -6.33
CA VAL A 44 -19.55 7.31 -4.91
C VAL A 44 -18.36 8.27 -4.83
N ARG A 45 -18.39 9.28 -3.95
CA ARG A 45 -17.27 10.23 -3.78
C ARG A 45 -15.96 9.49 -3.47
N GLY A 46 -14.89 9.82 -4.19
CA GLY A 46 -13.55 9.24 -4.01
C GLY A 46 -13.35 7.85 -4.64
N SER A 47 -14.39 7.24 -5.22
CA SER A 47 -14.30 5.89 -5.82
C SER A 47 -13.43 5.83 -7.09
N ALA A 48 -13.42 6.90 -7.90
CA ALA A 48 -12.57 6.97 -9.09
C ALA A 48 -11.07 7.01 -8.73
N GLU A 49 -10.72 7.79 -7.69
CA GLU A 49 -9.35 7.86 -7.18
C GLU A 49 -8.94 6.55 -6.48
N ALA A 50 -9.85 5.96 -5.71
CA ALA A 50 -9.64 4.64 -5.11
C ALA A 50 -9.39 3.56 -6.18
N LEU A 51 -10.14 3.58 -7.28
CA LEU A 51 -9.94 2.65 -8.41
C LEU A 51 -8.57 2.86 -9.07
N HIS A 52 -8.12 4.12 -9.19
CA HIS A 52 -6.80 4.44 -9.71
C HIS A 52 -5.68 3.93 -8.78
N LEU A 53 -5.84 4.09 -7.47
CA LEU A 53 -4.92 3.56 -6.46
C LEU A 53 -4.80 2.04 -6.53
N VAL A 54 -5.91 1.31 -6.68
CA VAL A 54 -5.90 -0.16 -6.78
C VAL A 54 -5.30 -0.64 -8.10
N ARG A 55 -5.60 0.03 -9.22
CA ARG A 55 -4.99 -0.32 -10.53
C ARG A 55 -3.47 -0.13 -10.54
N ASN A 56 -2.97 0.84 -9.77
CA ASN A 56 -1.55 1.12 -9.60
C ASN A 56 -1.00 0.60 -8.26
N ALA A 57 -1.65 -0.40 -7.64
CA ALA A 57 -1.31 -0.88 -6.31
C ALA A 57 0.18 -1.23 -6.12
N PRO A 58 0.88 -1.90 -7.07
CA PRO A 58 2.31 -2.18 -6.92
C PRO A 58 3.16 -0.91 -6.76
N ALA A 59 2.86 0.14 -7.51
CA ALA A 59 3.58 1.41 -7.42
C ALA A 59 3.26 2.15 -6.11
N VAL A 60 1.99 2.13 -5.69
CA VAL A 60 1.55 2.74 -4.41
C VAL A 60 2.19 2.02 -3.24
N ALA A 61 2.21 0.69 -3.25
CA ALA A 61 2.82 -0.12 -2.22
C ALA A 61 4.33 0.14 -2.13
N ASN A 62 5.04 0.19 -3.25
CA ASN A 62 6.47 0.50 -3.27
C ASN A 62 6.75 1.92 -2.77
N PHE A 63 5.91 2.90 -3.11
CA PHE A 63 6.06 4.26 -2.61
C PHE A 63 5.82 4.35 -1.09
N CYS A 64 4.72 3.77 -0.61
CA CYS A 64 4.35 3.83 0.80
C CYS A 64 5.27 3.00 1.71
N ASN A 65 5.69 1.82 1.26
CA ASN A 65 6.55 0.94 2.04
C ASN A 65 8.02 1.34 1.95
N ASP A 66 8.51 1.66 0.76
CA ASP A 66 9.95 1.88 0.58
C ASP A 66 10.29 3.36 0.70
N VAL A 67 9.72 4.24 -0.13
CA VAL A 67 10.10 5.66 -0.10
C VAL A 67 9.69 6.34 1.21
N VAL A 68 8.42 6.23 1.60
CA VAL A 68 7.94 6.83 2.85
C VAL A 68 8.54 6.10 4.06
N GLY A 69 8.69 4.78 3.98
CA GLY A 69 9.31 3.97 5.02
C GLY A 69 10.76 4.36 5.27
N ASP A 70 11.57 4.54 4.23
CA ASP A 70 12.99 4.91 4.29
C ASP A 70 13.17 6.32 4.85
N ILE A 71 12.31 7.28 4.44
CA ILE A 71 12.34 8.64 4.97
C ILE A 71 11.95 8.64 6.45
N CYS A 72 10.83 8.02 6.81
CA CYS A 72 10.39 7.92 8.20
C CYS A 72 11.44 7.21 9.06
N GLY A 73 12.04 6.14 8.56
CA GLY A 73 13.09 5.38 9.24
C GLY A 73 14.37 6.19 9.44
N THR A 74 14.86 6.87 8.40
CA THR A 74 16.07 7.69 8.48
C THR A 74 15.88 8.89 9.40
N VAL A 75 14.77 9.61 9.26
CA VAL A 75 14.46 10.78 10.08
C VAL A 75 14.24 10.37 11.55
N SER A 76 13.48 9.31 11.80
CA SER A 76 13.28 8.81 13.18
C SER A 76 14.58 8.30 13.80
N GLY A 77 15.45 7.66 13.03
CA GLY A 77 16.78 7.23 13.46
C GLY A 77 17.67 8.42 13.87
N ALA A 78 17.70 9.47 13.06
CA ALA A 78 18.47 10.69 13.36
C ALA A 78 17.94 11.41 14.62
N VAL A 79 16.60 11.51 14.76
CA VAL A 79 15.97 12.08 15.96
C VAL A 79 16.27 11.21 17.19
N GLY A 80 16.16 9.88 17.07
CA GLY A 80 16.46 8.93 18.14
C GLY A 80 17.91 9.03 18.62
N ALA A 81 18.88 9.11 17.69
CA ALA A 81 20.29 9.30 18.02
C ALA A 81 20.53 10.62 18.79
N THR A 82 19.86 11.69 18.36
CA THR A 82 19.94 13.01 19.02
C THR A 82 19.37 12.95 20.45
N ILE A 83 18.25 12.24 20.66
CA ILE A 83 17.67 12.04 21.99
C ILE A 83 18.64 11.31 22.91
N VAL A 84 19.28 10.25 22.43
CA VAL A 84 20.25 9.47 23.23
C VAL A 84 21.44 10.34 23.61
N LEU A 85 21.99 11.10 22.66
CA LEU A 85 23.13 11.98 22.91
C LEU A 85 22.82 13.04 23.99
N LEU A 86 21.65 13.66 23.91
CA LEU A 86 21.18 14.67 24.88
C LEU A 86 20.87 14.09 26.26
N THR A 87 20.49 12.81 26.33
CA THR A 87 20.12 12.15 27.59
C THR A 87 21.33 11.59 28.32
N VAL A 88 22.33 11.08 27.60
CA VAL A 88 23.53 10.46 28.18
C VAL A 88 24.56 11.49 28.66
N GLY A 89 24.56 12.71 28.09
CA GLY A 89 25.53 13.77 28.44
C GLY A 89 25.49 14.29 29.88
N GLY A 90 24.57 13.83 30.75
CA GLY A 90 24.32 14.43 32.08
C GLY A 90 24.33 13.50 33.30
N GLY A 91 24.46 12.17 33.16
CA GLY A 91 24.38 11.27 34.33
C GLY A 91 25.03 9.90 34.13
N THR A 92 25.90 9.50 35.07
CA THR A 92 26.72 8.27 35.01
C THR A 92 26.11 7.04 35.70
N GLY A 93 24.87 7.13 36.21
CA GLY A 93 24.22 6.04 36.94
C GLY A 93 23.72 4.89 36.06
N LEU A 94 23.72 3.66 36.59
CA LEU A 94 23.22 2.46 35.89
C LEU A 94 21.75 2.62 35.45
N LEU A 95 20.90 3.19 36.30
CA LEU A 95 19.49 3.48 35.98
C LEU A 95 19.34 4.47 34.81
N ALA A 96 20.24 5.45 34.68
CA ALA A 96 20.24 6.42 33.58
C ALA A 96 20.66 5.79 32.24
N ARG A 97 21.40 4.68 32.25
CA ARG A 97 21.76 3.88 31.06
C ARG A 97 20.68 2.87 30.66
N VAL A 98 20.02 2.25 31.62
CA VAL A 98 19.08 1.15 31.35
C VAL A 98 17.68 1.67 30.98
N MET A 99 17.21 2.74 31.62
CA MET A 99 15.86 3.29 31.38
C MET A 99 15.60 3.66 29.91
N PRO A 100 16.51 4.38 29.21
CA PRO A 100 16.29 4.71 27.80
C PRO A 100 16.14 3.46 26.92
N THR A 101 16.93 2.42 27.16
CA THR A 101 16.88 1.16 26.40
C THR A 101 15.57 0.41 26.61
N VAL A 102 15.07 0.37 27.85
CA VAL A 102 13.77 -0.25 28.16
C VAL A 102 12.63 0.53 27.50
N VAL A 103 12.66 1.86 27.56
CA VAL A 103 11.65 2.71 26.92
C VAL A 103 11.69 2.56 25.40
N VAL A 104 12.86 2.60 24.77
CA VAL A 104 13.01 2.39 23.32
C VAL A 104 12.57 0.99 22.92
N GLY A 105 12.88 -0.04 23.72
CA GLY A 105 12.41 -1.41 23.51
C GLY A 105 10.89 -1.52 23.54
N LEU A 106 10.23 -0.90 24.52
CA LEU A 106 8.77 -0.87 24.62
C LEU A 106 8.13 -0.12 23.44
N VAL A 107 8.70 1.03 23.05
CA VAL A 107 8.22 1.81 21.89
C VAL A 107 8.39 1.01 20.60
N SER A 108 9.53 0.33 20.42
CA SER A 108 9.76 -0.52 19.25
C SER A 108 8.79 -1.71 19.21
N ALA A 109 8.55 -2.37 20.34
CA ALA A 109 7.59 -3.46 20.44
C ALA A 109 6.16 -3.00 20.09
N LEU A 110 5.73 -1.86 20.65
CA LEU A 110 4.44 -1.24 20.33
C LEU A 110 4.34 -0.85 18.85
N THR A 111 5.44 -0.36 18.26
CA THR A 111 5.50 0.02 16.84
C THR A 111 5.32 -1.18 15.92
N VAL A 112 6.04 -2.28 16.18
CA VAL A 112 5.96 -3.51 15.38
C VAL A 112 4.59 -4.16 15.55
N ALA A 113 4.08 -4.23 16.78
CA ALA A 113 2.73 -4.74 17.06
C ALA A 113 1.65 -3.90 16.38
N GLY A 114 1.79 -2.56 16.39
CA GLY A 114 0.88 -1.63 15.72
C GLY A 114 0.82 -1.84 14.21
N LYS A 115 1.97 -2.05 13.55
CA LYS A 115 2.00 -2.41 12.12
C LYS A 115 1.30 -3.73 11.84
N ALA A 116 1.57 -4.76 12.64
CA ALA A 116 0.97 -6.08 12.44
C ALA A 116 -0.56 -6.05 12.59
N ALA A 117 -1.07 -5.43 13.66
CA ALA A 117 -2.50 -5.27 13.88
C ALA A 117 -3.16 -4.41 12.79
N GLY A 118 -2.50 -3.33 12.37
CA GLY A 118 -2.98 -2.44 11.31
C GLY A 118 -3.12 -3.15 9.96
N LYS A 119 -2.17 -4.01 9.59
CA LYS A 119 -2.22 -4.79 8.35
C LYS A 119 -3.39 -5.76 8.32
N GLN A 120 -3.70 -6.41 9.44
CA GLN A 120 -4.82 -7.34 9.50
C GLN A 120 -6.16 -6.61 9.28
N LEU A 121 -6.35 -5.45 9.91
CA LEU A 121 -7.51 -4.59 9.67
C LEU A 121 -7.55 -4.04 8.23
N ALA A 122 -6.38 -3.71 7.67
CA ALA A 122 -6.25 -3.24 6.30
C ALA A 122 -6.67 -4.30 5.28
N ILE A 123 -6.44 -5.58 5.55
CA ILE A 123 -6.83 -6.68 4.66
C ILE A 123 -8.33 -6.97 4.80
N GLU A 124 -8.84 -7.04 6.03
CA GLU A 124 -10.26 -7.36 6.28
C GLU A 124 -11.21 -6.28 5.76
N LYS A 125 -10.80 -5.01 5.81
CA LYS A 125 -11.57 -3.85 5.31
C LYS A 125 -10.84 -3.08 4.20
N ALA A 126 -10.10 -3.77 3.34
CA ALA A 126 -9.27 -3.16 2.30
C ALA A 126 -10.02 -2.16 1.41
N ASN A 127 -11.22 -2.52 0.97
CA ASN A 127 -12.03 -1.67 0.10
C ASN A 127 -12.49 -0.38 0.78
N ASP A 128 -12.79 -0.41 2.09
CA ASP A 128 -13.19 0.78 2.84
C ASP A 128 -12.01 1.70 3.16
N VAL A 129 -10.85 1.10 3.49
CA VAL A 129 -9.61 1.83 3.74
C VAL A 129 -9.18 2.57 2.47
N ILE A 130 -9.16 1.88 1.32
CA ILE A 130 -8.75 2.51 0.06
C ILE A 130 -9.80 3.52 -0.46
N LEU A 131 -11.09 3.31 -0.20
CA LEU A 131 -12.13 4.29 -0.50
C LEU A 131 -11.98 5.55 0.35
N THR A 132 -11.59 5.40 1.61
CA THR A 132 -11.29 6.52 2.51
C THR A 132 -10.04 7.26 2.04
N ALA A 133 -8.98 6.54 1.67
CA ALA A 133 -7.80 7.13 1.05
C ALA A 133 -8.14 7.88 -0.25
N GLY A 134 -8.98 7.30 -1.11
CA GLY A 134 -9.49 7.95 -2.32
C GLY A 134 -10.33 9.20 -2.04
N ARG A 135 -11.12 9.22 -0.95
CA ARG A 135 -11.85 10.43 -0.50
C ARG A 135 -10.92 11.52 0.01
N VAL A 136 -9.88 11.16 0.77
CA VAL A 136 -8.86 12.10 1.24
C VAL A 136 -8.12 12.70 0.05
N LEU A 137 -7.70 11.87 -0.91
CA LEU A 137 -7.01 12.32 -2.11
C LEU A 137 -7.89 13.23 -2.97
N ALA A 138 -9.17 12.89 -3.14
CA ALA A 138 -10.13 13.73 -3.85
C ALA A 138 -10.35 15.08 -3.14
N SER A 139 -10.36 15.08 -1.81
CA SER A 139 -10.52 16.31 -1.01
C SER A 139 -9.26 17.18 -1.08
N TRP A 140 -8.08 16.58 -1.01
CA TRP A 140 -6.80 17.27 -1.19
C TRP A 140 -6.69 17.89 -2.58
N ASN A 141 -7.05 17.12 -3.62
CA ASN A 141 -7.09 17.62 -4.98
C ASN A 141 -8.08 18.78 -5.14
N SER A 142 -9.24 18.73 -4.47
CA SER A 142 -10.20 19.84 -4.49
C SER A 142 -9.75 21.10 -3.74
N LEU A 143 -8.80 20.98 -2.81
CA LEU A 143 -8.22 22.09 -2.05
C LEU A 143 -7.00 22.69 -2.75
N VAL A 144 -6.16 21.86 -3.38
CA VAL A 144 -4.91 22.27 -4.05
C VAL A 144 -5.13 22.66 -5.51
N GLY A 145 -6.18 22.17 -6.16
CA GLY A 145 -6.47 22.44 -7.56
C GLY A 145 -7.97 22.54 -7.81
N GLY A 146 -8.51 23.76 -7.72
CA GLY A 146 -9.74 24.07 -8.42
C GLY A 146 -9.56 23.70 -9.89
N ASN A 147 -10.43 22.81 -10.40
CA ASN A 147 -10.62 22.51 -11.82
C ASN A 147 -9.83 21.33 -12.44
N THR A 148 -10.06 20.10 -11.97
CA THR A 148 -10.05 18.94 -12.88
C THR A 148 -11.38 18.18 -12.88
N GLN A 149 -12.24 18.72 -13.72
CA GLN A 149 -13.39 18.09 -14.36
C GLN A 149 -13.11 16.63 -14.77
N GLY A 150 -13.94 15.71 -14.28
CA GLY A 150 -14.47 14.58 -15.06
C GLY A 150 -13.47 13.67 -15.79
N ARG A 151 -12.61 12.94 -15.07
CA ARG A 151 -12.07 11.69 -15.63
C ARG A 151 -13.10 10.58 -15.50
N ARG A 152 -13.84 10.38 -16.59
CA ARG A 152 -14.80 9.27 -16.81
C ARG A 152 -14.19 7.95 -16.34
N PRO A 153 -14.94 7.06 -15.66
CA PRO A 153 -14.49 5.71 -15.36
C PRO A 153 -14.42 4.93 -16.68
N SER A 154 -13.26 5.00 -17.35
CA SER A 154 -12.99 4.21 -18.54
C SER A 154 -12.48 2.85 -18.11
N GLY A 155 -13.27 1.82 -18.41
CA GLY A 155 -12.89 0.43 -18.23
C GLY A 155 -13.77 -0.33 -17.24
N ALA A 156 -15.08 -0.30 -17.42
CA ALA A 156 -15.87 -1.49 -17.16
C ALA A 156 -15.43 -2.55 -18.17
N ARG A 157 -14.50 -3.43 -17.80
CA ARG A 157 -14.38 -4.72 -18.50
C ARG A 157 -15.53 -5.59 -17.98
N PRO A 158 -16.45 -6.04 -18.86
CA PRO A 158 -17.56 -6.89 -18.42
C PRO A 158 -17.01 -8.20 -17.88
N ALA A 159 -17.76 -8.76 -16.92
CA ALA A 159 -17.54 -10.05 -16.30
C ALA A 159 -16.93 -11.07 -17.28
N GLN A 160 -15.78 -11.61 -16.90
CA GLN A 160 -15.15 -12.72 -17.60
C GLN A 160 -16.01 -13.98 -17.37
N SER A 161 -17.07 -14.09 -18.16
CA SER A 161 -17.87 -15.29 -18.29
C SER A 161 -17.04 -16.32 -19.06
N HIS A 162 -16.62 -17.36 -18.34
CA HIS A 162 -16.45 -18.73 -18.81
C HIS A 162 -16.24 -18.92 -20.33
N ASP A 163 -14.99 -18.84 -20.80
CA ASP A 163 -14.64 -19.30 -22.16
C ASP A 163 -14.21 -20.78 -22.14
N HIS A 164 -15.19 -21.66 -22.19
CA HIS A 164 -14.98 -23.09 -22.48
C HIS A 164 -14.76 -23.36 -23.99
N GLY A 165 -14.67 -22.33 -24.84
CA GLY A 165 -14.58 -22.43 -26.30
C GLY A 165 -13.16 -22.42 -26.89
N GLN A 166 -12.16 -21.87 -26.20
CA GLN A 166 -10.82 -21.71 -26.77
C GLN A 166 -10.03 -23.03 -26.95
N ARG A 167 -10.28 -24.04 -26.12
CA ARG A 167 -9.58 -25.33 -26.22
C ARG A 167 -9.91 -26.12 -27.49
N ARG A 168 -11.07 -25.89 -28.13
CA ARG A 168 -11.46 -26.61 -29.36
C ARG A 168 -10.80 -26.06 -30.63
N ARG A 169 -10.42 -24.78 -30.67
CA ARG A 169 -9.77 -24.18 -31.86
C ARG A 169 -8.30 -24.55 -31.98
N VAL A 170 -7.62 -24.79 -30.86
CA VAL A 170 -6.19 -25.17 -30.86
C VAL A 170 -6.01 -26.66 -31.22
N SER A 171 -6.92 -27.54 -30.81
CA SER A 171 -6.88 -28.96 -31.20
C SER A 171 -7.19 -29.17 -32.68
N ALA A 172 -8.14 -28.43 -33.26
CA ALA A 172 -8.44 -28.50 -34.70
C ALA A 172 -7.25 -28.04 -35.58
N ARG A 173 -6.52 -26.99 -35.17
CA ARG A 173 -5.33 -26.53 -35.90
C ARG A 173 -4.14 -27.49 -35.79
N ARG A 174 -4.01 -28.24 -34.70
CA ARG A 174 -2.96 -29.25 -34.56
C ARG A 174 -3.23 -30.49 -35.42
N GLY A 175 -4.50 -30.89 -35.58
CA GLY A 175 -4.88 -31.98 -36.48
C GLY A 175 -4.54 -31.68 -37.95
N ALA A 176 -4.94 -30.51 -38.45
CA ALA A 176 -4.70 -30.13 -39.85
C ALA A 176 -3.20 -29.99 -40.22
N ARG A 177 -2.34 -29.62 -39.26
CA ARG A 177 -0.89 -29.50 -39.49
C ARG A 177 -0.18 -30.86 -39.51
N ALA A 178 -0.72 -31.87 -38.85
CA ALA A 178 -0.16 -33.23 -38.87
C ALA A 178 -0.50 -33.97 -40.17
N GLU A 179 -1.67 -33.71 -40.76
CA GLU A 179 -2.07 -34.27 -42.05
C GLU A 179 -1.24 -33.69 -43.22
N ASN A 180 -1.01 -32.37 -43.22
CA ASN A 180 -0.22 -31.71 -44.27
C ASN A 180 1.28 -32.09 -44.23
N GLY A 181 1.80 -32.50 -43.07
CA GLY A 181 3.18 -32.98 -42.95
C GLY A 181 3.40 -34.40 -43.46
N ARG A 182 2.37 -35.26 -43.48
CA ARG A 182 2.45 -36.64 -43.99
C ARG A 182 2.23 -36.75 -45.50
N ALA A 183 1.56 -35.77 -46.11
CA ALA A 183 1.36 -35.74 -47.55
C ALA A 183 2.65 -35.38 -48.32
N ASN A 184 3.55 -34.60 -47.71
CA ASN A 184 4.81 -34.16 -48.31
C ASN A 184 5.95 -35.19 -48.20
N ASP A 185 5.73 -36.33 -47.53
CA ASP A 185 6.74 -37.36 -47.26
C ASP A 185 6.47 -38.66 -48.05
N ARG A 186 5.54 -38.62 -49.02
CA ARG A 186 5.21 -39.74 -49.91
C ARG A 186 5.48 -39.45 -51.39
N THR A 187 6.10 -38.32 -51.70
CA THR A 187 6.34 -37.87 -53.08
C THR A 187 7.82 -37.80 -53.46
N ASP A 188 8.71 -38.36 -52.63
CA ASP A 188 10.13 -38.59 -52.96
C ASP A 188 10.44 -40.10 -52.98
#